data_AF-A0A2W0BCM0-F1
#
_entry.id   AF-A0A2W0BCM0-F1
#
_cell.length_a   1.000
_cell.length_b   1.000
_cell.length_c   1.000
_cell.angle_alpha   90.00
_cell.angle_beta   90.00
_cell.angle_gamma   90.00
#
_symmetry.space_group_name_H-M   'P 1'
#
loop_
_entity.id
_entity.type
_entity.pdbx_description
1 polymer ?
#
loop_
_entity_poly.entity_id
_entity_poly.type
_entity_poly.pdbx_seq_one_letter_code
_entity_poly.pdbx_strand_id
1 'polypeptide(L)'
;KYKFPATLIFLAVAGEEQGLDGAKHFAQMAAEQGWQIQGVLNNDIVGGNTTPGDTQQRKDTVRVFSEGIPASAKPEDITRIRNLGGENDSPSRELARYIRTTVKEYLPQFQPTLIFRRDRFLRGGDHTAFNEEGFAGVRFTEYREDFNHQHQNVRTENGIEYGDVLKFVDFSYVANVARVNAATLASLASAPAPPANVRIDTRGLTNDTTLTWEAAPGGLTRQYQILWRNADQPYWQHAMNAPAASTSVTLPISKDNVMFALRSIDAKGHASLPVVPHPSGRIDVPGRAAAASSGM
;
A
#
# COMPACT_ATOMS: atom_id res chain seq x y z
N LYS A 1 17.41 1.31 -24.17
CA LYS A 1 16.05 1.79 -23.83
C LYS A 1 15.28 0.59 -23.26
N TYR A 2 14.86 0.64 -21.99
CA TYR A 2 14.10 -0.45 -21.35
C TYR A 2 12.60 -0.26 -21.59
N LYS A 3 11.84 -1.34 -21.76
CA LYS A 3 10.38 -1.29 -21.94
C LYS A 3 9.72 -2.13 -20.86
N PHE A 4 8.90 -1.48 -20.04
CA PHE A 4 8.12 -2.14 -19.00
C PHE A 4 6.81 -2.72 -19.58
N PRO A 5 6.30 -3.84 -19.05
CA PRO A 5 4.94 -4.31 -19.35
C PRO A 5 3.84 -3.37 -18.84
N ALA A 6 4.11 -2.57 -17.81
CA ALA A 6 3.19 -1.52 -17.32
C ALA A 6 3.62 -0.11 -17.72
N THR A 7 2.68 0.84 -17.64
CA THR A 7 2.94 2.27 -17.84
C THR A 7 3.34 2.93 -16.54
N LEU A 8 4.38 3.77 -16.58
CA LEU A 8 4.76 4.65 -15.48
C LEU A 8 4.27 6.07 -15.79
N ILE A 9 3.57 6.68 -14.84
CA ILE A 9 3.06 8.05 -14.94
C ILE A 9 3.76 8.88 -13.87
N PHE A 10 4.45 9.94 -14.30
CA PHE A 10 4.95 10.99 -13.41
C PHE A 10 3.95 12.13 -13.45
N LEU A 11 3.16 12.25 -12.39
CA LEU A 11 2.05 13.19 -12.32
C LEU A 11 2.45 14.38 -11.46
N ALA A 12 2.31 15.59 -12.02
CA ALA A 12 2.34 16.84 -11.27
C ALA A 12 0.92 17.40 -11.28
N VAL A 13 0.32 17.55 -10.10
CA VAL A 13 -1.05 18.05 -9.95
C VAL A 13 -1.04 19.51 -9.52
N ALA A 14 -2.05 20.25 -9.97
CA ALA A 14 -2.32 21.60 -9.49
C ALA A 14 -3.36 21.55 -8.36
N GLY A 15 -3.37 22.57 -7.50
CA GLY A 15 -4.47 22.74 -6.55
C GLY A 15 -4.49 21.81 -5.34
N GLU A 16 -3.35 21.24 -4.94
CA GLU A 16 -3.23 20.45 -3.69
C GLU A 16 -3.75 21.28 -2.50
N GLU A 17 -3.17 22.47 -2.34
CA GLU A 17 -3.49 23.43 -1.27
C GLU A 17 -4.91 24.04 -1.38
N GLN A 18 -5.59 23.84 -2.51
CA GLN A 18 -6.98 24.30 -2.74
C GLN A 18 -8.00 23.19 -2.43
N GLY A 19 -7.55 22.02 -2.00
CA GLY A 19 -8.42 20.89 -1.70
C GLY A 19 -8.22 19.70 -2.64
N LEU A 20 -7.00 19.48 -3.13
CA LEU A 20 -6.59 18.37 -3.99
C LEU A 20 -7.23 18.38 -5.39
N ASP A 21 -7.53 19.56 -5.95
CA ASP A 21 -8.34 19.69 -7.17
C ASP A 21 -7.79 18.87 -8.35
N GLY A 22 -6.49 18.98 -8.62
CA GLY A 22 -5.85 18.26 -9.71
C GLY A 22 -5.79 16.74 -9.48
N ALA A 23 -5.53 16.30 -8.25
CA ALA A 23 -5.51 14.88 -7.91
C ALA A 23 -6.91 14.25 -7.98
N LYS A 24 -7.94 14.94 -7.48
CA LYS A 24 -9.34 14.52 -7.60
C LYS A 24 -9.76 14.37 -9.04
N HIS A 25 -9.52 15.38 -9.87
CA HIS A 25 -9.86 15.32 -11.29
C HIS A 25 -9.18 14.15 -11.99
N PHE A 26 -7.88 13.94 -11.75
CA PHE A 26 -7.14 12.84 -12.36
C PHE A 26 -7.63 11.47 -11.87
N ALA A 27 -7.85 11.30 -10.56
CA ALA A 27 -8.29 10.04 -9.99
C ALA A 27 -9.68 9.64 -10.52
N GLN A 28 -10.63 10.59 -10.56
CA GLN A 28 -11.97 10.39 -11.10
C GLN A 28 -11.92 9.99 -12.57
N MET A 29 -11.17 10.74 -13.39
CA MET A 29 -10.98 10.40 -14.80
C MET A 29 -10.40 9.00 -14.99
N ALA A 30 -9.39 8.62 -14.21
CA ALA A 30 -8.78 7.30 -14.30
C ALA A 30 -9.78 6.19 -13.93
N ALA A 31 -10.62 6.41 -12.91
CA ALA A 31 -11.69 5.49 -12.53
C ALA A 31 -12.76 5.37 -13.62
N GLU A 32 -13.24 6.49 -14.17
CA GLU A 32 -14.23 6.54 -15.26
C GLU A 32 -13.73 5.83 -16.53
N GLN A 33 -12.43 5.94 -16.83
CA GLN A 33 -11.80 5.25 -17.94
C GLN A 33 -11.43 3.79 -17.64
N GLY A 34 -11.71 3.28 -16.44
CA GLY A 34 -11.45 1.90 -16.05
C GLY A 34 -9.95 1.55 -15.92
N TRP A 35 -9.10 2.54 -15.65
CA TRP A 35 -7.66 2.32 -15.52
C TRP A 35 -7.33 1.38 -14.36
N GLN A 36 -6.34 0.51 -14.58
CA GLN A 36 -5.85 -0.42 -13.57
C GLN A 36 -4.59 0.14 -12.90
N ILE A 37 -4.76 1.08 -11.97
CA ILE A 37 -3.64 1.69 -11.23
C ILE A 37 -3.18 0.74 -10.12
N GLN A 38 -1.96 0.21 -10.26
CA GLN A 38 -1.39 -0.71 -9.26
C GLN A 38 -0.94 0.00 -7.98
N GLY A 39 -0.55 1.27 -8.06
CA GLY A 39 -0.15 2.02 -6.88
C GLY A 39 0.18 3.47 -7.17
N VAL A 40 -0.10 4.32 -6.19
CA VAL A 40 0.18 5.76 -6.21
C VAL A 40 1.17 6.10 -5.12
N LEU A 41 2.30 6.70 -5.51
CA LEU A 41 3.41 7.06 -4.63
C LEU A 41 3.44 8.59 -4.52
N ASN A 42 2.70 9.15 -3.56
CA ASN A 42 2.65 10.60 -3.35
C ASN A 42 3.85 11.07 -2.53
N ASN A 43 4.66 12.00 -3.05
CA ASN A 43 5.84 12.53 -2.37
C ASN A 43 5.56 13.96 -1.93
N ASP A 44 5.44 14.17 -0.62
CA ASP A 44 5.07 15.48 -0.09
C ASP A 44 5.73 15.72 1.27
N ILE A 45 6.48 16.82 1.32
CA ILE A 45 7.44 17.19 2.36
C ILE A 45 8.53 16.13 2.49
N VAL A 46 9.34 16.00 1.44
CA VAL A 46 10.44 15.02 1.32
C VAL A 46 11.82 15.69 1.25
N GLY A 47 11.95 16.90 1.80
CA GLY A 47 13.19 17.69 1.76
C GLY A 47 14.27 17.16 2.70
N GLY A 48 13.90 16.47 3.78
CA GLY A 48 14.79 16.04 4.83
C GLY A 48 15.35 17.26 5.54
N ASN A 49 14.58 17.90 6.42
CA ASN A 49 14.97 19.11 7.16
C ASN A 49 16.46 19.16 7.61
N THR A 50 17.16 20.28 7.34
CA THR A 50 18.55 20.54 7.80
C THR A 50 18.70 21.80 8.64
N THR A 51 17.61 22.31 9.26
CA THR A 51 17.68 23.45 10.18
C THR A 51 18.85 23.29 11.17
N PRO A 52 19.79 24.25 11.23
CA PRO A 52 20.89 24.18 12.18
C PRO A 52 20.39 24.01 13.62
N GLY A 53 20.92 23.00 14.32
CA GLY A 53 20.52 22.68 15.69
C GLY A 53 19.39 21.66 15.83
N ASP A 54 18.65 21.32 14.75
CA ASP A 54 17.72 20.18 14.77
C ASP A 54 18.50 18.86 14.66
N THR A 55 18.55 18.12 15.76
CA THR A 55 19.25 16.83 15.87
C THR A 55 18.33 15.61 15.88
N GLN A 56 17.00 15.79 15.86
CA GLN A 56 16.06 14.67 15.93
C GLN A 56 15.54 14.24 14.55
N GLN A 57 15.84 15.00 13.50
CA GLN A 57 15.54 14.56 12.15
C GLN A 57 16.28 13.26 11.83
N ARG A 58 15.57 12.31 11.24
CA ARG A 58 16.16 11.05 10.75
C ARG A 58 16.33 11.10 9.25
N LYS A 59 17.59 10.94 8.82
CA LYS A 59 18.00 11.00 7.40
C LYS A 59 18.18 9.63 6.75
N ASP A 60 18.02 8.58 7.54
CA ASP A 60 18.12 7.18 7.14
C ASP A 60 16.73 6.57 6.81
N THR A 61 15.66 7.37 6.84
CA THR A 61 14.30 6.89 6.63
C THR A 61 13.36 7.96 6.06
N VAL A 62 12.33 7.49 5.37
CA VAL A 62 11.14 8.28 5.00
C VAL A 62 9.92 7.57 5.56
N ARG A 63 8.94 8.32 6.06
CA ARG A 63 7.67 7.74 6.52
C ARG A 63 6.81 7.42 5.30
N VAL A 64 6.17 6.26 5.32
CA VAL A 64 5.20 5.82 4.30
C VAL A 64 3.86 5.64 4.98
N PHE A 65 2.97 6.60 4.79
CA PHE A 65 1.60 6.56 5.31
C PHE A 65 0.70 5.73 4.40
N SER A 66 -0.20 4.97 5.01
CA SER A 66 -1.13 4.06 4.32
C SER A 66 -2.41 3.86 5.15
N GLU A 67 -3.55 3.98 4.48
CA GLU A 67 -4.85 3.74 5.12
C GLU A 67 -5.07 2.27 5.49
N GLY A 68 -5.85 2.00 6.54
CA GLY A 68 -6.17 0.63 6.97
C GLY A 68 -7.49 0.11 6.41
N ILE A 69 -8.54 0.89 6.54
CA ILE A 69 -9.83 0.63 5.88
C ILE A 69 -9.83 1.51 4.62
N PRO A 70 -10.04 0.93 3.42
CA PRO A 70 -10.09 1.72 2.19
C PRO A 70 -11.13 2.84 2.26
N ALA A 71 -10.78 4.05 1.81
CA ALA A 71 -11.72 5.18 1.81
C ALA A 71 -12.98 4.90 0.96
N SER A 72 -12.83 4.08 -0.10
CA SER A 72 -13.92 3.65 -0.98
C SER A 72 -14.72 2.43 -0.47
N ALA A 73 -14.39 1.89 0.71
CA ALA A 73 -15.01 0.67 1.22
C ALA A 73 -16.53 0.82 1.44
N LYS A 74 -17.30 -0.16 0.96
CA LYS A 74 -18.75 -0.21 1.20
C LYS A 74 -19.03 -0.71 2.63
N PRO A 75 -20.25 -0.49 3.19
CA PRO A 75 -20.60 -1.01 4.52
C PRO A 75 -20.41 -2.53 4.67
N GLU A 76 -20.58 -3.27 3.57
CA GLU A 76 -20.34 -4.71 3.47
C GLU A 76 -18.85 -5.04 3.65
N ASP A 77 -17.97 -4.27 2.99
CA ASP A 77 -16.52 -4.42 3.10
C ASP A 77 -16.06 -4.13 4.52
N ILE A 78 -16.57 -3.07 5.14
CA ILE A 78 -16.23 -2.70 6.53
C ILE A 78 -16.66 -3.80 7.50
N THR A 79 -17.86 -4.34 7.33
CA THR A 79 -18.36 -5.47 8.14
C THR A 79 -17.44 -6.68 7.99
N ARG A 80 -17.06 -7.00 6.75
CA ARG A 80 -16.15 -8.11 6.45
C ARG A 80 -14.76 -7.89 7.04
N ILE A 81 -14.17 -6.71 6.87
CA ILE A 81 -12.86 -6.35 7.42
C ILE A 81 -12.86 -6.56 8.94
N ARG A 82 -13.88 -6.05 9.64
CA ARG A 82 -14.02 -6.21 11.09
C ARG A 82 -14.12 -7.67 11.51
N ASN A 83 -14.88 -8.48 10.79
CA ASN A 83 -15.06 -9.88 11.12
C ASN A 83 -13.79 -10.72 10.88
N LEU A 84 -12.90 -10.27 10.01
CA LEU A 84 -11.67 -10.97 9.65
C LEU A 84 -10.41 -10.38 10.31
N GLY A 85 -10.52 -9.26 11.03
CA GLY A 85 -9.34 -8.54 11.55
C GLY A 85 -8.46 -7.95 10.45
N GLY A 86 -9.06 -7.59 9.30
CA GLY A 86 -8.35 -7.16 8.08
C GLY A 86 -7.96 -5.68 8.04
N GLU A 87 -8.04 -4.94 9.14
CA GLU A 87 -7.78 -3.49 9.20
C GLU A 87 -6.32 -3.15 8.84
N ASN A 88 -5.45 -4.16 8.85
CA ASN A 88 -4.04 -4.05 8.49
C ASN A 88 -3.73 -4.46 7.05
N ASP A 89 -4.71 -4.82 6.24
CA ASP A 89 -4.50 -5.57 5.00
C ASP A 89 -5.16 -4.91 3.78
N SER A 90 -5.34 -3.58 3.81
CA SER A 90 -5.77 -2.80 2.65
C SER A 90 -4.77 -2.87 1.50
N PRO A 91 -5.22 -2.60 0.25
CA PRO A 91 -4.32 -2.41 -0.89
C PRO A 91 -3.20 -1.38 -0.63
N SER A 92 -3.51 -0.28 0.05
CA SER A 92 -2.52 0.75 0.41
C SER A 92 -1.47 0.26 1.41
N ARG A 93 -1.83 -0.63 2.35
CA ARG A 93 -0.86 -1.27 3.27
C ARG A 93 -0.03 -2.33 2.57
N GLU A 94 -0.60 -3.07 1.62
CA GLU A 94 0.17 -3.98 0.78
C GLU A 94 1.19 -3.23 -0.10
N LEU A 95 0.80 -2.09 -0.67
CA LEU A 95 1.72 -1.21 -1.39
C LEU A 95 2.85 -0.71 -0.47
N ALA A 96 2.53 -0.29 0.76
CA ALA A 96 3.53 0.14 1.74
C ALA A 96 4.52 -0.99 2.12
N ARG A 97 4.01 -2.22 2.36
CA ARG A 97 4.85 -3.41 2.61
C ARG A 97 5.74 -3.74 1.41
N TYR A 98 5.20 -3.62 0.20
CA TYR A 98 5.93 -3.85 -1.04
C TYR A 98 7.07 -2.85 -1.20
N ILE A 99 6.83 -1.55 -0.98
CA ILE A 99 7.85 -0.50 -0.97
C ILE A 99 8.97 -0.89 -0.01
N ARG A 100 8.66 -1.18 1.26
CA ARG A 100 9.68 -1.55 2.24
C ARG A 100 10.48 -2.78 1.82
N THR A 101 9.82 -3.81 1.29
CA THR A 101 10.47 -5.05 0.87
C THR A 101 11.43 -4.82 -0.29
N THR A 102 10.99 -4.06 -1.29
CA THR A 102 11.80 -3.66 -2.44
C THR A 102 13.00 -2.83 -2.01
N VAL A 103 12.78 -1.82 -1.16
CA VAL A 103 13.86 -0.92 -0.72
C VAL A 103 14.87 -1.62 0.18
N LYS A 104 14.47 -2.63 0.95
CA LYS A 104 15.39 -3.47 1.72
C LYS A 104 16.44 -4.14 0.83
N GLU A 105 16.08 -4.50 -0.40
CA GLU A 105 16.98 -5.14 -1.35
C GLU A 105 17.89 -4.12 -2.07
N TYR A 106 17.32 -3.01 -2.54
CA TYR A 106 18.04 -2.05 -3.39
C TYR A 106 18.73 -0.89 -2.64
N LEU A 107 18.33 -0.60 -1.40
CA LEU A 107 18.81 0.56 -0.65
C LEU A 107 18.89 0.29 0.87
N PRO A 108 19.70 -0.69 1.31
CA PRO A 108 19.73 -1.15 2.71
C PRO A 108 20.05 -0.05 3.74
N GLN A 109 20.73 1.02 3.32
CA GLN A 109 21.09 2.17 4.16
C GLN A 109 19.98 3.21 4.37
N PHE A 110 18.87 3.13 3.62
CA PHE A 110 17.75 4.06 3.73
C PHE A 110 16.43 3.28 3.70
N GLN A 111 15.89 3.00 4.89
CA GLN A 111 14.78 2.07 5.06
C GLN A 111 13.48 2.82 5.38
N PRO A 112 12.41 2.67 4.59
CA PRO A 112 11.14 3.35 4.83
C PRO A 112 10.50 2.89 6.15
N THR A 113 10.00 3.84 6.93
CA THR A 113 9.22 3.57 8.14
C THR A 113 7.74 3.52 7.77
N LEU A 114 7.10 2.36 7.92
CA LEU A 114 5.68 2.23 7.64
C LEU A 114 4.86 2.88 8.75
N ILE A 115 3.95 3.77 8.38
CA ILE A 115 2.99 4.38 9.28
C ILE A 115 1.60 3.88 8.91
N PHE A 116 1.02 3.06 9.78
CA PHE A 116 -0.33 2.48 9.61
C PHE A 116 -1.42 3.47 10.00
N ARG A 117 -1.35 4.66 9.38
CA ARG A 117 -2.35 5.72 9.38
C ARG A 117 -2.41 6.25 7.96
N ARG A 118 -3.61 6.67 7.54
CA ARG A 118 -3.79 7.29 6.23
C ARG A 118 -2.88 8.51 6.06
N ASP A 119 -2.77 9.34 7.11
CA ASP A 119 -1.87 10.50 7.12
C ASP A 119 -1.45 10.88 8.55
N ARG A 120 -0.63 11.92 8.68
CA ARG A 120 -0.35 12.62 9.94
C ARG A 120 -1.52 13.50 10.35
N PHE A 121 -1.57 13.85 11.64
CA PHE A 121 -2.67 14.64 12.19
C PHE A 121 -2.78 16.00 11.49
N LEU A 122 -4.04 16.45 11.29
CA LEU A 122 -4.39 17.75 10.71
C LEU A 122 -3.94 17.98 9.26
N ARG A 123 -3.49 16.93 8.56
CA ARG A 123 -2.99 17.03 7.18
C ARG A 123 -3.61 15.94 6.30
N GLY A 124 -3.56 16.19 5.00
CA GLY A 124 -3.88 15.28 3.91
C GLY A 124 -2.91 15.52 2.76
N GLY A 125 -3.07 14.81 1.65
CA GLY A 125 -2.33 15.06 0.42
C GLY A 125 -2.87 14.20 -0.72
N ASP A 126 -2.34 14.40 -1.94
CA ASP A 126 -2.93 13.89 -3.19
C ASP A 126 -3.29 12.41 -3.24
N HIS A 127 -2.53 11.54 -2.56
CA HIS A 127 -2.87 10.11 -2.45
C HIS A 127 -4.30 9.83 -1.93
N THR A 128 -4.87 10.73 -1.11
CA THR A 128 -6.22 10.56 -0.57
C THR A 128 -7.27 10.58 -1.67
N ALA A 129 -7.12 11.42 -2.69
CA ALA A 129 -8.05 11.46 -3.83
C ALA A 129 -8.06 10.13 -4.59
N PHE A 130 -6.91 9.46 -4.71
CA PHE A 130 -6.82 8.14 -5.32
C PHE A 130 -7.42 7.05 -4.42
N ASN A 131 -7.22 7.13 -3.10
CA ASN A 131 -7.86 6.21 -2.16
C ASN A 131 -9.39 6.32 -2.18
N GLU A 132 -9.93 7.54 -2.31
CA GLU A 132 -11.37 7.79 -2.42
C GLU A 132 -11.98 7.14 -3.68
N GLU A 133 -11.22 7.06 -4.77
CA GLU A 133 -11.58 6.33 -5.99
C GLU A 133 -11.24 4.82 -5.95
N GLY A 134 -10.74 4.33 -4.81
CA GLY A 134 -10.44 2.92 -4.57
C GLY A 134 -9.09 2.42 -5.08
N PHE A 135 -8.20 3.32 -5.49
CA PHE A 135 -6.83 2.97 -5.84
C PHE A 135 -5.93 2.86 -4.59
N ALA A 136 -4.97 1.94 -4.64
CA ALA A 136 -3.92 1.85 -3.63
C ALA A 136 -3.02 3.10 -3.70
N GLY A 137 -2.91 3.81 -2.58
CA GLY A 137 -2.18 5.07 -2.51
C GLY A 137 -1.46 5.23 -1.18
N VAL A 138 -0.22 5.70 -1.24
CA VAL A 138 0.61 5.96 -0.06
C VAL A 138 1.22 7.36 -0.14
N ARG A 139 1.59 7.91 1.01
CA ARG A 139 2.31 9.19 1.10
C ARG A 139 3.69 9.02 1.72
N PHE A 140 4.69 9.55 1.05
CA PHE A 140 6.05 9.72 1.53
C PHE A 140 6.19 11.10 2.16
N THR A 141 6.68 11.14 3.40
CA THR A 141 6.94 12.37 4.15
C THR A 141 8.17 12.18 5.02
N GLU A 142 8.98 13.22 5.17
CA GLU A 142 10.16 13.20 6.03
C GLU A 142 9.82 12.82 7.48
N TYR A 143 10.81 12.30 8.22
CA TYR A 143 10.55 11.70 9.53
C TYR A 143 10.08 12.73 10.55
N ARG A 144 10.75 13.89 10.58
CA ARG A 144 10.43 15.04 11.42
C ARG A 144 10.34 16.28 10.55
N GLU A 145 9.21 16.93 10.64
CA GLU A 145 8.91 18.17 9.93
C GLU A 145 9.34 19.39 10.75
N ASP A 146 9.77 20.45 10.06
CA ASP A 146 9.99 21.77 10.66
C ASP A 146 8.88 22.74 10.24
N PHE A 147 7.98 23.05 11.17
CA PHE A 147 6.85 23.94 10.92
C PHE A 147 7.24 25.41 10.77
N ASN A 148 8.50 25.78 11.06
CA ASN A 148 9.00 27.11 10.71
C ASN A 148 9.20 27.28 9.20
N HIS A 149 9.25 26.18 8.45
CA HIS A 149 9.44 26.21 6.99
C HIS A 149 8.15 25.96 6.22
N GLN A 150 7.21 25.23 6.81
CA GLN A 150 5.95 24.88 6.16
C GLN A 150 4.93 26.02 6.20
N HIS A 151 4.37 26.37 5.04
CA HIS A 151 3.31 27.40 4.95
C HIS A 151 3.72 28.73 5.57
N GLN A 152 5.02 29.06 5.52
CA GLN A 152 5.58 30.29 6.08
C GLN A 152 6.11 31.19 4.98
N ASN A 153 5.86 32.50 5.13
CA ASN A 153 6.57 33.50 4.36
C ASN A 153 8.01 33.61 4.86
N VAL A 154 8.94 33.83 3.92
CA VAL A 154 10.36 34.03 4.23
C VAL A 154 10.53 35.27 5.11
N ARG A 155 11.02 35.05 6.34
CA ARG A 155 11.34 36.11 7.30
C ARG A 155 12.32 35.61 8.35
N THR A 156 12.90 36.54 9.10
CA THR A 156 13.63 36.22 10.34
C THR A 156 12.96 36.93 11.49
N GLU A 157 12.64 36.20 12.55
CA GLU A 157 11.95 36.72 13.72
C GLU A 157 12.52 36.05 14.97
N ASN A 158 12.97 36.86 15.95
CA ASN A 158 13.60 36.38 17.19
C ASN A 158 14.77 35.40 16.97
N GLY A 159 15.54 35.60 15.89
CA GLY A 159 16.66 34.73 15.51
C GLY A 159 16.26 33.41 14.86
N ILE A 160 14.96 33.17 14.60
CA ILE A 160 14.45 32.01 13.87
C ILE A 160 14.21 32.43 12.43
N GLU A 161 14.77 31.66 11.50
CA GLU A 161 14.54 31.81 10.08
C GLU A 161 13.34 30.95 9.64
N TYR A 162 12.37 31.59 9.00
CA TYR A 162 11.15 30.95 8.52
C TYR A 162 11.14 30.88 6.99
N GLY A 163 10.36 29.95 6.47
CA GLY A 163 10.05 29.78 5.05
C GLY A 163 10.73 28.58 4.40
N ASP A 164 10.07 28.03 3.38
CA ASP A 164 10.55 26.87 2.63
C ASP A 164 11.58 27.29 1.57
N VAL A 165 12.86 27.11 1.87
CA VAL A 165 13.97 27.50 1.00
C VAL A 165 15.05 26.41 0.94
N LEU A 166 15.77 26.35 -0.19
CA LEU A 166 16.72 25.27 -0.51
C LEU A 166 17.81 25.02 0.54
N LYS A 167 18.17 26.02 1.36
CA LYS A 167 19.19 25.85 2.40
C LYS A 167 18.77 24.90 3.53
N PHE A 168 17.47 24.64 3.69
CA PHE A 168 16.93 23.69 4.67
C PHE A 168 16.66 22.31 4.07
N VAL A 169 17.02 22.11 2.80
CA VAL A 169 16.83 20.85 2.07
C VAL A 169 18.11 20.03 2.08
N ASP A 170 17.98 18.74 2.36
CA ASP A 170 19.04 17.76 2.22
C ASP A 170 18.92 17.05 0.86
N PHE A 171 19.73 17.47 -0.09
CA PHE A 171 19.71 16.87 -1.43
C PHE A 171 20.09 15.39 -1.44
N SER A 172 20.88 14.91 -0.46
CA SER A 172 21.20 13.48 -0.36
C SER A 172 19.99 12.68 0.12
N TYR A 173 19.23 13.23 1.07
CA TYR A 173 17.94 12.70 1.50
C TYR A 173 16.93 12.65 0.34
N VAL A 174 16.74 13.76 -0.39
CA VAL A 174 15.86 13.83 -1.56
C VAL A 174 16.25 12.79 -2.61
N ALA A 175 17.55 12.65 -2.88
CA ALA A 175 18.06 11.63 -3.80
C ALA A 175 17.73 10.20 -3.32
N ASN A 176 17.76 9.93 -2.02
CA ASN A 176 17.36 8.63 -1.47
C ASN A 176 15.85 8.38 -1.62
N VAL A 177 15.00 9.38 -1.37
CA VAL A 177 13.56 9.27 -1.63
C VAL A 177 13.29 9.02 -3.11
N ALA A 178 14.01 9.68 -4.02
CA ALA A 178 13.93 9.41 -5.46
C ALA A 178 14.35 7.96 -5.81
N ARG A 179 15.42 7.44 -5.19
CA ARG A 179 15.84 6.03 -5.36
C ARG A 179 14.77 5.05 -4.86
N VAL A 180 14.11 5.34 -3.74
CA VAL A 180 12.98 4.53 -3.22
C VAL A 180 11.84 4.46 -4.24
N ASN A 181 11.43 5.60 -4.78
CA ASN A 181 10.40 5.66 -5.82
C ASN A 181 10.83 4.87 -7.07
N ALA A 182 12.06 5.11 -7.57
CA ALA A 182 12.57 4.44 -8.76
C ALA A 182 12.63 2.91 -8.61
N ALA A 183 13.16 2.41 -7.48
CA ALA A 183 13.24 0.97 -7.21
C ALA A 183 11.84 0.34 -7.12
N THR A 184 10.91 1.00 -6.45
CA THR A 184 9.51 0.51 -6.32
C THR A 184 8.82 0.49 -7.68
N LEU A 185 8.85 1.61 -8.41
CA LEU A 185 8.19 1.75 -9.71
C LEU A 185 8.76 0.77 -10.73
N ALA A 186 10.08 0.61 -10.81
CA ALA A 186 10.71 -0.34 -11.72
C ALA A 186 10.35 -1.80 -11.38
N SER A 187 10.25 -2.14 -10.09
CA SER A 187 9.87 -3.48 -9.64
C SER A 187 8.41 -3.79 -9.96
N LEU A 188 7.48 -2.89 -9.62
CA LEU A 188 6.05 -3.05 -9.93
C LEU A 188 5.81 -3.06 -11.44
N ALA A 189 6.44 -2.17 -12.18
CA ALA A 189 6.23 -2.08 -13.62
C ALA A 189 6.85 -3.24 -14.40
N SER A 190 7.78 -3.99 -13.81
CA SER A 190 8.33 -5.22 -14.39
C SER A 190 7.55 -6.47 -14.00
N ALA A 191 6.73 -6.39 -12.97
CA ALA A 191 5.99 -7.54 -12.43
C ALA A 191 4.84 -7.98 -13.34
N PRO A 192 4.44 -9.26 -13.27
CA PRO A 192 3.18 -9.71 -13.85
C PRO A 192 1.99 -9.09 -13.10
N ALA A 193 0.81 -9.14 -13.70
CA ALA A 193 -0.42 -8.79 -12.99
C ALA A 193 -0.62 -9.72 -11.76
N PRO A 194 -1.24 -9.22 -10.68
CA PRO A 194 -1.61 -10.07 -9.55
C PRO A 194 -2.65 -11.14 -9.95
N PRO A 195 -2.74 -12.26 -9.22
CA PRO A 195 -3.82 -13.23 -9.41
C PRO A 195 -5.18 -12.59 -9.13
N ALA A 196 -6.20 -13.01 -9.87
CA ALA A 196 -7.57 -12.53 -9.69
C ALA A 196 -8.34 -13.43 -8.71
N ASN A 197 -9.41 -12.89 -8.12
CA ASN A 197 -10.37 -13.65 -7.33
C ASN A 197 -9.73 -14.57 -6.27
N VAL A 198 -8.71 -14.08 -5.57
CA VAL A 198 -8.06 -14.86 -4.50
C VAL A 198 -9.04 -15.07 -3.35
N ARG A 199 -9.29 -16.33 -3.00
CA ARG A 199 -10.20 -16.74 -1.94
C ARG A 199 -9.54 -17.63 -0.91
N ILE A 200 -10.08 -17.56 0.31
CA ILE A 200 -9.76 -18.45 1.42
C ILE A 200 -11.01 -19.25 1.79
N ASP A 201 -10.90 -20.58 1.92
CA ASP A 201 -12.05 -21.42 2.26
C ASP A 201 -12.43 -21.28 3.74
N THR A 202 -13.65 -20.85 3.98
CA THR A 202 -14.22 -20.64 5.33
C THR A 202 -15.50 -21.44 5.55
N ARG A 203 -15.81 -22.42 4.68
CA ARG A 203 -17.07 -23.19 4.74
C ARG A 203 -17.06 -24.28 5.79
N GLY A 204 -15.88 -24.71 6.25
CA GLY A 204 -15.70 -25.77 7.23
C GLY A 204 -14.73 -25.40 8.34
N LEU A 205 -14.92 -26.00 9.51
CA LEU A 205 -14.01 -25.92 10.64
C LEU A 205 -12.84 -26.88 10.41
N THR A 206 -11.63 -26.35 10.29
CA THR A 206 -10.39 -27.10 10.06
C THR A 206 -9.18 -26.24 10.40
N ASN A 207 -8.09 -26.89 10.81
CA ASN A 207 -6.78 -26.27 11.03
C ASN A 207 -5.96 -26.16 9.74
N ASP A 208 -6.42 -26.76 8.64
CA ASP A 208 -5.82 -26.58 7.32
C ASP A 208 -6.47 -25.38 6.63
N THR A 209 -5.71 -24.71 5.77
CA THR A 209 -6.20 -23.58 4.98
C THR A 209 -6.12 -23.88 3.51
N THR A 210 -7.27 -23.83 2.83
CA THR A 210 -7.34 -23.89 1.37
C THR A 210 -7.48 -22.49 0.80
N LEU A 211 -6.56 -22.13 -0.10
CA LEU A 211 -6.64 -20.92 -0.92
C LEU A 211 -6.98 -21.31 -2.36
N THR A 212 -7.80 -20.50 -3.03
CA THR A 212 -8.10 -20.64 -4.47
C THR A 212 -7.96 -19.30 -5.17
N TRP A 213 -7.68 -19.29 -6.46
CA TRP A 213 -7.52 -18.07 -7.24
C TRP A 213 -7.73 -18.33 -8.72
N GLU A 214 -7.95 -17.25 -9.47
CA GLU A 214 -7.91 -17.24 -10.92
C GLU A 214 -6.54 -16.82 -11.44
N ALA A 215 -6.19 -17.32 -12.62
CA ALA A 215 -4.92 -17.01 -13.24
C ALA A 215 -4.77 -15.51 -13.48
N ALA A 216 -3.53 -15.00 -13.34
CA ALA A 216 -3.28 -13.60 -13.59
C ALA A 216 -3.38 -13.30 -15.10
N PRO A 217 -3.96 -12.15 -15.50
CA PRO A 217 -4.05 -11.79 -16.90
C PRO A 217 -2.67 -11.57 -17.52
N GLY A 218 -2.58 -11.71 -18.85
CA GLY A 218 -1.37 -11.41 -19.63
C GLY A 218 -0.32 -12.53 -19.71
N GLY A 219 -0.49 -13.65 -19.02
CA GLY A 219 0.30 -14.88 -19.24
C GLY A 219 1.80 -14.77 -18.86
N LEU A 220 2.18 -13.75 -18.07
CA LEU A 220 3.55 -13.52 -17.65
C LEU A 220 3.94 -14.33 -16.40
N THR A 221 2.97 -14.83 -15.64
CA THR A 221 3.19 -15.59 -14.40
C THR A 221 3.86 -16.93 -14.66
N ARG A 222 4.94 -17.21 -13.93
CA ARG A 222 5.68 -18.49 -13.95
C ARG A 222 5.57 -19.28 -12.66
N GLN A 223 5.23 -18.62 -11.56
CA GLN A 223 4.86 -19.24 -10.31
C GLN A 223 3.96 -18.29 -9.51
N TYR A 224 3.14 -18.87 -8.64
CA TYR A 224 2.46 -18.13 -7.59
C TYR A 224 3.29 -18.21 -6.32
N GLN A 225 3.19 -17.20 -5.47
CA GLN A 225 3.77 -17.22 -4.15
C GLN A 225 2.70 -16.91 -3.11
N ILE A 226 2.48 -17.88 -2.22
CA ILE A 226 1.64 -17.74 -1.04
C ILE A 226 2.49 -17.11 0.05
N LEU A 227 1.99 -16.04 0.65
CA LEU A 227 2.60 -15.34 1.77
C LEU A 227 1.76 -15.56 3.02
N TRP A 228 2.41 -15.65 4.18
CA TRP A 228 1.70 -15.55 5.45
C TRP A 228 2.54 -14.86 6.53
N ARG A 229 1.83 -14.31 7.51
CA ARG A 229 2.36 -13.65 8.70
C ARG A 229 1.47 -13.96 9.88
N ASN A 230 2.03 -14.03 11.09
CA ASN A 230 1.20 -14.06 12.30
C ASN A 230 0.27 -12.84 12.31
N ALA A 231 -0.94 -13.00 12.86
CA ALA A 231 -1.97 -11.96 12.79
C ALA A 231 -1.53 -10.62 13.39
N ASP A 232 -0.63 -10.64 14.38
CA ASP A 232 -0.07 -9.48 15.08
C ASP A 232 1.15 -8.83 14.37
N GLN A 233 1.71 -9.48 13.35
CA GLN A 233 2.99 -9.06 12.75
C GLN A 233 2.79 -8.17 11.52
N PRO A 234 3.44 -7.00 11.39
CA PRO A 234 3.15 -6.06 10.31
C PRO A 234 3.73 -6.46 8.94
N TYR A 235 4.62 -7.45 8.88
CA TYR A 235 5.33 -7.83 7.66
C TYR A 235 5.08 -9.28 7.30
N TRP A 236 5.09 -9.61 6.00
CA TRP A 236 5.12 -10.99 5.52
C TRP A 236 6.36 -11.70 6.06
N GLN A 237 6.17 -12.82 6.74
CA GLN A 237 7.25 -13.55 7.44
C GLN A 237 7.67 -14.81 6.69
N HIS A 238 6.72 -15.41 5.97
CA HIS A 238 6.91 -16.68 5.31
C HIS A 238 6.35 -16.64 3.90
N ALA A 239 6.90 -17.51 3.05
CA ALA A 239 6.48 -17.66 1.67
C ALA A 239 6.60 -19.12 1.21
N MET A 240 5.70 -19.54 0.32
CA MET A 240 5.77 -20.82 -0.38
C MET A 240 5.41 -20.59 -1.85
N ASN A 241 6.18 -21.20 -2.76
CA ASN A 241 5.89 -21.12 -4.19
C ASN A 241 4.94 -22.24 -4.61
N ALA A 242 4.05 -21.95 -5.55
CA ALA A 242 3.20 -22.90 -6.26
C ALA A 242 3.43 -22.78 -7.78
N PRO A 243 3.34 -23.89 -8.54
CA PRO A 243 3.46 -23.85 -9.99
C PRO A 243 2.48 -22.88 -10.66
N ALA A 244 2.84 -22.31 -11.82
CA ALA A 244 1.94 -21.43 -12.59
C ALA A 244 0.61 -22.10 -13.00
N ALA A 245 0.58 -23.43 -13.10
CA ALA A 245 -0.64 -24.17 -13.44
C ALA A 245 -1.60 -24.34 -12.25
N SER A 246 -1.16 -24.02 -11.03
CA SER A 246 -2.00 -24.13 -9.83
C SER A 246 -2.99 -22.98 -9.74
N THR A 247 -4.22 -23.32 -9.35
CA THR A 247 -5.32 -22.39 -9.02
C THR A 247 -5.87 -22.63 -7.61
N SER A 248 -5.26 -23.56 -6.87
CA SER A 248 -5.63 -23.94 -5.52
C SER A 248 -4.43 -24.52 -4.78
N VAL A 249 -4.42 -24.35 -3.46
CA VAL A 249 -3.46 -24.98 -2.55
C VAL A 249 -4.09 -25.17 -1.18
N THR A 250 -3.76 -26.28 -0.51
CA THR A 250 -4.10 -26.52 0.90
C THR A 250 -2.81 -26.58 1.71
N LEU A 251 -2.78 -25.81 2.79
CA LEU A 251 -1.64 -25.66 3.69
C LEU A 251 -2.02 -26.19 5.08
N PRO A 252 -1.13 -26.91 5.78
CA PRO A 252 -1.33 -27.34 7.17
C PRO A 252 -1.07 -26.18 8.15
N ILE A 253 -1.74 -25.04 7.91
CA ILE A 253 -1.59 -23.80 8.66
C ILE A 253 -2.99 -23.27 8.95
N SER A 254 -3.30 -23.02 10.22
CA SER A 254 -4.61 -22.49 10.60
C SER A 254 -4.72 -21.01 10.25
N LYS A 255 -5.74 -20.67 9.46
CA LYS A 255 -6.19 -19.31 9.13
C LYS A 255 -6.59 -18.47 10.35
N ASP A 256 -6.80 -19.10 11.51
CA ASP A 256 -7.10 -18.37 12.74
C ASP A 256 -5.83 -17.74 13.35
N ASN A 257 -4.64 -18.24 13.00
CA ASN A 257 -3.36 -17.79 13.57
C ASN A 257 -2.63 -16.78 12.69
N VAL A 258 -2.95 -16.73 11.39
CA VAL A 258 -2.15 -16.00 10.38
C VAL A 258 -3.02 -15.25 9.40
N MET A 259 -2.47 -14.17 8.85
CA MET A 259 -2.98 -13.56 7.63
C MET A 259 -2.29 -14.20 6.43
N PHE A 260 -3.04 -14.39 5.34
CA PHE A 260 -2.53 -14.88 4.07
C PHE A 260 -2.54 -13.79 2.99
N ALA A 261 -1.68 -13.92 2.00
CA ALA A 261 -1.79 -13.22 0.72
C ALA A 261 -1.21 -14.06 -0.41
N LEU A 262 -1.52 -13.70 -1.65
CA LEU A 262 -1.03 -14.38 -2.84
C LEU A 262 -0.48 -13.37 -3.84
N ARG A 263 0.64 -13.66 -4.50
CA ARG A 263 1.19 -12.84 -5.57
C ARG A 263 1.68 -13.67 -6.75
N SER A 264 1.70 -13.07 -7.93
CA SER A 264 2.29 -13.64 -9.15
C SER A 264 3.78 -13.31 -9.20
N ILE A 265 4.58 -14.24 -9.71
CA ILE A 265 6.01 -14.04 -10.00
C ILE A 265 6.30 -14.39 -11.47
N ASP A 266 7.05 -13.56 -12.17
CA ASP A 266 7.47 -13.83 -13.57
C ASP A 266 8.73 -14.73 -13.66
N ALA A 267 9.22 -14.94 -14.88
CA ALA A 267 10.43 -15.74 -15.14
C ALA A 267 11.72 -15.12 -14.57
N LYS A 268 11.71 -13.82 -14.27
CA LYS A 268 12.87 -13.06 -13.78
C LYS A 268 12.81 -12.83 -12.26
N GLY A 269 11.76 -13.32 -11.60
CA GLY A 269 11.59 -13.16 -10.15
C GLY A 269 10.86 -11.88 -9.75
N HIS A 270 10.34 -11.07 -10.69
CA HIS A 270 9.58 -9.89 -10.34
C HIS A 270 8.21 -10.29 -9.79
N ALA A 271 7.86 -9.72 -8.64
CA ALA A 271 6.65 -10.04 -7.91
C ALA A 271 5.59 -8.94 -8.07
N SER A 272 4.34 -9.33 -8.30
CA SER A 272 3.18 -8.43 -8.22
C SER A 272 2.97 -7.94 -6.79
N LEU A 273 2.06 -6.97 -6.60
CA LEU A 273 1.50 -6.71 -5.28
C LEU A 273 0.85 -7.99 -4.72
N PRO A 274 0.97 -8.24 -3.40
CA PRO A 274 0.18 -9.27 -2.74
C PRO A 274 -1.31 -8.94 -2.77
N VAL A 275 -2.12 -9.97 -2.96
CA VAL A 275 -3.58 -9.92 -2.87
C VAL A 275 -4.00 -10.70 -1.63
N VAL A 276 -4.64 -10.02 -0.70
CA VAL A 276 -5.21 -10.61 0.51
C VAL A 276 -6.50 -11.35 0.12
N PRO A 277 -6.67 -12.63 0.48
CA PRO A 277 -7.80 -13.42 0.05
C PRO A 277 -9.11 -12.96 0.68
N HIS A 278 -10.20 -13.17 -0.04
CA HIS A 278 -11.55 -12.99 0.50
C HIS A 278 -12.22 -14.33 0.82
N PRO A 279 -13.10 -14.42 1.82
CA PRO A 279 -13.76 -15.68 2.16
C PRO A 279 -14.53 -16.30 0.98
N SER A 280 -14.51 -17.63 0.95
CA SER A 280 -15.29 -18.47 0.02
C SER A 280 -16.65 -18.77 0.65
N GLY A 281 -17.57 -17.81 0.68
CA GLY A 281 -18.91 -17.99 1.27
C GLY A 281 -19.27 -16.91 2.29
N ARG A 282 -20.47 -17.03 2.88
CA ARG A 282 -20.90 -16.13 3.95
C ARG A 282 -20.06 -16.36 5.20
N ILE A 283 -19.57 -15.28 5.81
CA ILE A 283 -19.13 -15.30 7.20
C ILE A 283 -20.41 -15.31 8.04
N ASP A 284 -20.93 -16.50 8.33
CA ASP A 284 -22.09 -16.62 9.22
C ASP A 284 -21.60 -16.31 10.65
N VAL A 285 -22.01 -15.15 11.16
CA VAL A 285 -21.84 -14.84 12.58
C VAL A 285 -22.87 -15.67 13.35
N PRO A 286 -22.48 -16.58 14.24
CA PRO A 286 -23.43 -17.33 15.05
C PRO A 286 -24.23 -16.33 15.91
N GLY A 287 -25.53 -16.16 15.63
CA GLY A 287 -26.39 -15.27 16.41
C GLY A 287 -27.54 -14.58 15.67
N ARG A 288 -27.52 -14.52 14.33
CA ARG A 288 -28.74 -14.21 13.56
C ARG A 288 -29.35 -15.51 13.06
N ALA A 289 -30.09 -16.19 13.94
CA ALA A 289 -31.08 -17.13 13.49
C ALA A 289 -32.00 -16.39 12.50
N ALA A 290 -32.14 -16.95 11.29
CA ALA A 290 -33.22 -16.57 10.41
C ALA A 290 -34.51 -16.70 11.23
N ALA A 291 -35.23 -15.59 11.41
CA ALA A 291 -36.59 -15.63 11.87
C ALA A 291 -37.36 -16.45 10.81
N ALA A 292 -37.48 -17.74 11.06
CA ALA A 292 -38.36 -18.60 10.30
C ALA A 292 -39.76 -18.03 10.49
N SER A 293 -40.31 -17.50 9.41
CA SER A 293 -41.73 -17.25 9.27
C SER A 293 -42.45 -18.60 9.36
N SER A 294 -42.77 -19.05 10.57
CA SER A 294 -43.80 -20.05 10.77
C SER A 294 -45.12 -19.31 10.87
N GLY A 295 -45.82 -19.21 9.73
CA GLY A 295 -47.25 -18.95 9.73
C GLY A 295 -47.99 -20.17 10.29
N MET A 296 -48.81 -19.91 11.30
CA MET A 296 -50.22 -20.31 11.42
C MET A 296 -50.84 -19.51 12.56
#